data_AF-A0A8T7J3B0-F1
#
_entry.id   AF-A0A8T7J3B0-F1
#
_cell.length_a   1.000
_cell.length_b   1.000
_cell.length_c   1.000
_cell.angle_alpha   90.00
_cell.angle_beta   90.00
_cell.angle_gamma   90.00
#
_symmetry.space_group_name_H-M   'P 1'
#
loop_
_entity.id
_entity.type
_entity.pdbx_description
1 polymer ?
#
loop_
_entity_poly.entity_id
_entity_poly.type
_entity_poly.pdbx_seq_one_letter_code
_entity_poly.pdbx_strand_id
1 'polypeptide(L)'
;MKIVFISLVALAFANLLPAWSKNLEKQLLIDVTQLSSDVMAGRKPNTPGHKAAQQYIIKQFKQSGLKPLGKGYQQVFNYQKGGRSQPGVNLLGKVEGTLFAEHYIVVSAHYDHLGQSGNRIYHGANDNAS
;
A
#
# COMPACT_ATOMS: atom_id res chain seq x y z
N MET A 1 -7.43 47.10 -6.59
CA MET A 1 -7.88 45.97 -7.45
C MET A 1 -6.64 45.26 -7.95
N LYS A 2 -6.30 44.06 -7.43
CA LYS A 2 -5.12 43.29 -7.85
C LYS A 2 -5.59 42.22 -8.84
N ILE A 3 -5.26 42.38 -10.11
CA ILE A 3 -5.49 41.38 -11.14
C ILE A 3 -4.38 40.33 -10.99
N VAL A 4 -4.73 39.11 -10.57
CA VAL A 4 -3.81 37.98 -10.55
C VAL A 4 -3.89 37.29 -11.91
N PHE A 5 -2.80 37.33 -12.66
CA PHE A 5 -2.63 36.58 -13.90
C PHE A 5 -2.58 35.07 -13.59
N ILE A 6 -3.68 34.36 -13.85
CA ILE A 6 -3.71 32.89 -13.92
C ILE A 6 -3.78 32.53 -15.40
N SER A 7 -2.65 32.47 -16.12
CA SER A 7 -2.69 31.97 -17.50
C SER A 7 -1.45 31.24 -18.02
N LEU A 8 -0.41 30.99 -17.21
CA LEU A 8 0.79 30.26 -17.68
C LEU A 8 1.05 28.91 -17.01
N VAL A 9 0.34 28.57 -15.92
CA VAL A 9 0.57 27.30 -15.20
C VAL A 9 -0.23 26.13 -15.79
N ALA A 10 -1.37 26.39 -16.43
CA ALA A 10 -2.26 25.33 -16.92
C ALA A 10 -1.71 24.55 -18.13
N LEU A 11 -0.94 25.19 -19.02
CA LEU A 11 -0.41 24.52 -20.23
C LEU A 11 0.75 23.55 -19.95
N ALA A 12 1.50 23.73 -18.86
CA ALA A 12 2.58 22.81 -18.50
C ALA A 12 2.05 21.49 -17.88
N PHE A 13 0.88 21.52 -17.25
CA PHE A 13 0.28 20.34 -16.63
C PHE A 13 -0.29 19.35 -17.66
N ALA A 14 -0.89 19.84 -18.76
CA ALA A 14 -1.55 18.98 -19.74
C ALA A 14 -0.61 17.95 -20.42
N ASN A 15 0.68 18.27 -20.58
CA ASN A 15 1.67 17.39 -21.19
C ASN A 15 2.34 16.42 -20.20
N LEU A 16 2.21 16.66 -18.88
CA LEU A 16 2.81 15.80 -17.83
C LEU A 16 1.85 14.71 -17.34
N LEU A 17 0.54 14.96 -17.41
CA LEU A 17 -0.48 13.99 -16.99
C LEU A 17 -0.38 12.63 -17.71
N PRO A 18 -0.15 12.55 -19.04
CA PRO A 18 -0.08 11.27 -19.74
C PRO A 18 1.14 10.43 -19.36
N ALA A 19 2.31 11.08 -19.17
CA ALA A 19 3.54 10.38 -18.79
C ALA A 19 3.48 9.89 -17.33
N TRP A 20 2.94 10.70 -16.42
CA TRP A 20 2.72 10.32 -15.03
C TRP A 20 1.73 9.15 -14.92
N SER A 21 0.60 9.21 -15.65
CA SER A 21 -0.39 8.13 -15.70
C SER A 21 0.19 6.82 -16.22
N LYS A 22 0.96 6.83 -17.31
CA LYS A 22 1.62 5.60 -17.82
C LYS A 22 2.63 5.01 -16.84
N ASN A 23 3.39 5.87 -16.15
CA ASN A 23 4.33 5.40 -15.12
C ASN A 23 3.59 4.81 -13.91
N LEU A 24 2.44 5.39 -13.54
CA LEU A 24 1.59 4.87 -12.49
C LEU A 24 1.00 3.51 -12.85
N GLU A 25 0.39 3.36 -14.03
CA GLU A 25 -0.16 2.08 -14.51
C GLU A 25 0.90 0.97 -14.51
N LYS A 26 2.11 1.31 -14.96
CA LYS A 26 3.25 0.38 -14.93
C LYS A 26 3.63 -0.01 -13.50
N GLN A 27 3.66 0.95 -12.57
CA GLN A 27 4.00 0.68 -11.18
C GLN A 27 2.92 -0.18 -10.50
N LEU A 28 1.64 0.09 -10.75
CA LEU A 28 0.53 -0.73 -10.25
C LEU A 28 0.68 -2.19 -10.71
N LEU A 29 0.98 -2.42 -11.98
CA LEU A 29 1.19 -3.78 -12.49
C LEU A 29 2.40 -4.46 -11.85
N ILE A 30 3.49 -3.73 -11.60
CA ILE A 30 4.67 -4.23 -10.88
C ILE A 30 4.29 -4.62 -9.45
N ASP A 31 3.53 -3.78 -8.75
CA ASP A 31 3.13 -4.02 -7.36
C ASP A 31 2.22 -5.25 -7.26
N VAL A 32 1.21 -5.37 -8.12
CA VAL A 32 0.35 -6.55 -8.20
C VAL A 32 1.18 -7.80 -8.45
N THR A 33 2.03 -7.78 -9.49
CA THR A 33 2.87 -8.93 -9.88
C THR A 33 3.79 -9.37 -8.76
N GLN A 34 4.44 -8.41 -8.08
CA GLN A 34 5.35 -8.70 -6.99
C GLN A 34 4.61 -9.28 -5.79
N LEU A 35 3.51 -8.64 -5.37
CA LEU A 35 2.72 -9.09 -4.24
C LEU A 35 2.09 -10.45 -4.51
N SER A 36 1.67 -10.74 -5.74
CA SER A 36 1.08 -12.01 -6.15
C SER A 36 2.09 -13.08 -6.58
N SER A 37 3.39 -12.84 -6.44
CA SER A 37 4.43 -13.79 -6.87
C SER A 37 4.53 -15.05 -5.99
N ASP A 38 5.14 -16.11 -6.52
CA ASP A 38 5.43 -17.36 -5.79
C ASP A 38 6.25 -17.11 -4.52
N VAL A 39 7.17 -16.14 -4.56
CA VAL A 39 8.00 -15.74 -3.41
C VAL A 39 7.16 -15.22 -2.25
N MET A 40 6.00 -14.62 -2.54
CA MET A 40 5.07 -14.15 -1.50
C MET A 40 4.20 -15.27 -0.94
N ALA A 41 4.20 -16.46 -1.54
CA ALA A 41 3.56 -17.69 -1.04
C ALA A 41 2.12 -17.49 -0.54
N GLY A 42 1.35 -16.64 -1.22
CA GLY A 42 -0.03 -16.30 -0.86
C GLY A 42 -0.21 -15.54 0.46
N ARG A 43 0.85 -14.92 0.99
CA ARG A 43 0.81 -13.88 2.05
C ARG A 43 -0.02 -14.24 3.28
N LYS A 44 -0.08 -15.52 3.66
CA LYS A 44 -0.84 -15.96 4.85
C LYS A 44 -0.30 -15.30 6.12
N PRO A 45 -1.15 -14.77 7.01
CA PRO A 45 -0.67 -14.14 8.24
C PRO A 45 0.32 -15.04 9.00
N ASN A 46 1.35 -14.41 9.58
CA ASN A 46 2.39 -15.08 10.37
C ASN A 46 3.25 -16.10 9.57
N THR A 47 3.39 -15.90 8.26
CA THR A 47 4.32 -16.67 7.40
C THR A 47 5.46 -15.80 6.86
N PRO A 48 6.54 -16.41 6.32
CA PRO A 48 7.60 -15.67 5.64
C PRO A 48 7.09 -14.81 4.48
N GLY A 49 6.16 -15.32 3.67
CA GLY A 49 5.56 -14.57 2.55
C GLY A 49 4.79 -13.33 3.01
N HIS A 50 4.09 -13.40 4.14
CA HIS A 50 3.45 -12.24 4.76
C HIS A 50 4.47 -11.21 5.28
N LYS A 51 5.56 -11.66 5.90
CA LYS A 51 6.67 -10.77 6.31
C LYS A 51 7.30 -10.07 5.09
N ALA A 52 7.52 -10.80 4.00
CA ALA A 52 8.06 -10.25 2.76
C ALA A 52 7.11 -9.21 2.15
N ALA A 53 5.80 -9.46 2.15
CA ALA A 53 4.80 -8.50 1.71
C ALA A 53 4.84 -7.22 2.55
N GLN A 54 4.98 -7.33 3.89
CA GLN A 54 5.12 -6.15 4.75
C GLN A 54 6.36 -5.31 4.38
N GLN A 55 7.50 -5.96 4.18
CA GLN A 55 8.74 -5.27 3.80
C GLN A 55 8.61 -4.57 2.45
N TYR A 56 7.95 -5.22 1.49
CA TYR A 56 7.67 -4.64 0.18
C TYR A 56 6.79 -3.40 0.30
N ILE A 57 5.64 -3.50 0.97
CA ILE A 57 4.70 -2.38 1.12
C ILE A 57 5.34 -1.21 1.88
N ILE A 58 6.10 -1.49 2.94
CA ILE A 58 6.84 -0.45 3.68
C ILE A 58 7.87 0.25 2.78
N LYS A 59 8.54 -0.49 1.89
CA LYS A 59 9.43 0.11 0.90
C LYS A 59 8.67 1.05 -0.03
N GLN A 60 7.52 0.63 -0.55
CA GLN A 60 6.67 1.47 -1.40
C GLN A 60 6.18 2.72 -0.65
N PHE A 61 5.75 2.60 0.62
CA PHE A 61 5.37 3.75 1.45
C PHE A 61 6.51 4.77 1.57
N LYS A 62 7.73 4.31 1.85
CA LYS A 62 8.91 5.18 1.94
C LYS A 62 9.22 5.87 0.60
N GLN A 63 9.16 5.12 -0.50
CA GLN A 63 9.44 5.66 -1.84
C GLN A 63 8.41 6.71 -2.27
N SER A 64 7.15 6.53 -1.86
CA SER A 64 6.07 7.49 -2.09
C SER A 64 6.07 8.66 -1.08
N GLY A 65 7.03 8.72 -0.16
CA GLY A 65 7.18 9.82 0.80
C GLY A 65 6.20 9.80 1.96
N LEU A 66 5.47 8.69 2.19
CA LEU A 66 4.60 8.55 3.36
C LEU A 66 5.46 8.54 4.62
N LYS A 67 4.94 9.10 5.72
CA LYS A 67 5.53 9.00 7.05
C LYS A 67 4.81 7.90 7.85
N PRO A 68 5.47 7.22 8.80
CA PRO A 68 4.78 6.26 9.66
C PRO A 68 3.73 6.95 10.53
N LEU A 69 2.62 6.24 10.81
CA LEU A 69 1.65 6.65 11.83
C LEU A 69 1.89 5.83 13.11
N GLY A 70 2.57 6.43 14.09
CA GLY A 70 2.96 5.80 15.35
C GLY A 70 4.47 5.58 15.47
N LYS A 71 4.89 4.53 16.19
CA LYS A 71 6.33 4.21 16.42
C LYS A 71 7.08 3.77 15.15
N GLY A 72 6.34 3.37 14.13
CA GLY A 72 6.86 2.90 12.85
C GLY A 72 5.68 2.60 11.91
N TYR A 73 5.95 1.98 10.77
CA TYR A 73 4.87 1.62 9.84
C TYR A 73 4.02 0.44 10.32
N GLN A 74 4.54 -0.39 11.23
CA GLN A 74 3.85 -1.57 11.71
C GLN A 74 3.05 -1.26 12.97
N GLN A 75 1.76 -1.58 12.95
CA GLN A 75 0.89 -1.58 14.11
C GLN A 75 0.48 -3.01 14.43
N VAL A 76 1.00 -3.55 15.53
CA VAL A 76 0.72 -4.91 15.97
C VAL A 76 -0.59 -4.95 16.76
N PHE A 77 -1.40 -5.97 16.52
CA PHE A 77 -2.61 -6.28 17.28
C PHE A 77 -2.73 -7.79 17.52
N ASN A 78 -3.66 -8.20 18.39
CA ASN A 78 -3.96 -9.62 18.62
C ASN A 78 -5.37 -9.94 18.14
N TYR A 79 -5.55 -11.12 17.53
CA TYR A 79 -6.87 -11.61 17.11
C TYR A 79 -7.03 -13.10 17.41
N GLN A 80 -8.28 -13.54 17.54
CA GLN A 80 -8.63 -14.93 17.84
C GLN A 80 -8.84 -15.72 16.55
N LYS A 81 -8.22 -16.90 16.44
CA LYS A 81 -8.47 -17.86 15.36
C LYS A 81 -8.42 -19.27 15.91
N GLY A 82 -9.50 -20.03 15.77
CA GLY A 82 -9.60 -21.39 16.30
C GLY A 82 -9.36 -21.47 17.82
N GLY A 83 -9.88 -20.49 18.58
CA GLY A 83 -9.73 -20.42 20.04
C GLY A 83 -8.32 -20.02 20.52
N ARG A 84 -7.41 -19.62 19.62
CA ARG A 84 -6.06 -19.16 19.97
C ARG A 84 -5.87 -17.69 19.60
N SER A 85 -5.27 -16.95 20.53
CA SER A 85 -4.79 -15.59 20.26
C SER A 85 -3.54 -15.65 19.42
N GLN A 86 -3.47 -14.84 18.37
CA GLN A 86 -2.30 -14.71 17.52
C GLN A 86 -2.10 -13.25 17.07
N PRO A 87 -0.83 -12.85 16.83
CA PRO A 87 -0.54 -11.49 16.41
C PRO A 87 -0.94 -11.27 14.95
N GLY A 88 -1.44 -10.07 14.66
CA GLY A 88 -1.62 -9.49 13.34
C GLY A 88 -0.82 -8.19 13.23
N VAL A 89 -0.58 -7.73 12.00
CA VAL A 89 0.18 -6.51 11.75
C VAL A 89 -0.51 -5.69 10.68
N ASN A 90 -1.00 -4.50 11.06
CA ASN A 90 -1.41 -3.48 10.10
C ASN A 90 -0.18 -2.67 9.66
N LEU A 91 -0.24 -2.13 8.44
CA LEU A 91 0.77 -1.22 7.90
C LEU A 91 0.13 0.16 7.71
N LEU A 92 0.68 1.17 8.36
CA LEU A 92 0.12 2.52 8.38
C LEU A 92 1.15 3.55 7.92
N GLY A 93 0.83 4.23 6.83
CA GLY A 93 1.55 5.41 6.35
C GLY A 93 0.60 6.60 6.25
N LYS A 94 1.11 7.81 6.48
CA LYS A 94 0.33 9.05 6.40
C LYS A 94 1.05 10.13 5.60
N VAL A 95 0.24 11.00 5.02
CA VAL A 95 0.64 12.35 4.58
C VAL A 95 -0.06 13.32 5.52
N GLU A 96 0.68 14.32 6.02
CA GLU A 96 0.15 15.27 6.99
C GLU A 96 -0.58 16.41 6.28
N GLY A 97 -1.81 16.69 6.71
CA GLY A 97 -2.60 17.79 6.19
C GLY A 97 -1.97 19.13 6.60
N THR A 98 -2.04 20.13 5.72
CA THR A 98 -1.46 21.45 5.96
C THR A 98 -2.40 22.39 6.73
N LEU A 99 -3.72 22.22 6.59
CA LEU A 99 -4.74 23.09 7.21
C LEU A 99 -5.53 22.41 8.33
N PHE A 100 -5.83 21.12 8.19
CA PHE A 100 -6.66 20.35 9.12
C PHE A 100 -5.92 19.08 9.57
N ALA A 101 -4.77 19.23 10.23
CA ALA A 101 -3.90 18.12 10.60
C ALA A 101 -4.57 17.05 11.49
N GLU A 102 -5.61 17.42 12.24
CA GLU A 102 -6.37 16.52 13.11
C GLU A 102 -7.48 15.72 12.39
N HIS A 103 -7.74 16.03 11.11
CA HIS A 103 -8.77 15.34 10.32
C HIS A 103 -8.12 14.29 9.41
N TYR A 104 -8.75 13.12 9.34
CA TYR A 104 -8.22 11.99 8.59
C TYR A 104 -9.14 11.63 7.43
N ILE A 105 -8.54 11.47 6.25
CA ILE A 105 -9.11 10.67 5.16
C ILE A 105 -8.36 9.35 5.17
N VAL A 106 -9.09 8.24 5.32
CA VAL A 106 -8.50 6.90 5.39
C VAL A 106 -8.78 6.17 4.09
N VAL A 107 -7.71 5.70 3.45
CA VAL A 107 -7.75 4.75 2.33
C VAL A 107 -7.13 3.45 2.82
N SER A 108 -7.81 2.32 2.63
CA SER A 108 -7.41 1.04 3.20
C SER A 108 -7.58 -0.11 2.21
N ALA A 109 -6.85 -1.18 2.49
CA ALA A 109 -6.80 -2.44 1.76
C ALA A 109 -6.29 -3.52 2.74
N HIS A 110 -6.62 -4.79 2.52
CA HIS A 110 -5.90 -5.89 3.18
C HIS A 110 -4.79 -6.39 2.26
N TYR A 111 -3.70 -6.89 2.86
CA TYR A 111 -2.52 -7.37 2.12
C TYR A 111 -2.22 -8.85 2.35
N ASP A 112 -2.85 -9.47 3.34
CA ASP A 112 -2.78 -10.90 3.58
C ASP A 112 -3.67 -11.66 2.59
N HIS A 113 -3.41 -12.96 2.46
CA HIS A 113 -4.25 -13.85 1.67
C HIS A 113 -4.18 -15.30 2.21
N LEU A 114 -4.73 -16.27 1.48
CA LEU A 114 -4.98 -17.64 1.97
C LEU A 114 -3.71 -18.49 2.18
N GLY A 115 -2.58 -18.13 1.55
CA GLY A 115 -1.32 -18.87 1.62
C GLY A 115 -1.19 -19.96 0.57
N GLN A 116 -0.63 -21.10 0.99
CA GLN A 116 -0.42 -22.29 0.16
C GLN A 116 -1.11 -23.50 0.78
N SER A 117 -1.66 -24.37 -0.07
CA SER A 117 -2.21 -25.67 0.30
C SER A 117 -1.72 -26.73 -0.68
N GLY A 118 -0.94 -27.70 -0.16
CA GLY A 118 -0.22 -28.65 -1.02
C GLY A 118 0.67 -27.93 -2.02
N ASN A 119 0.52 -28.29 -3.30
CA ASN A 119 1.27 -27.67 -4.41
C ASN A 119 0.60 -26.40 -4.96
N ARG A 120 -0.54 -25.97 -4.40
CA ARG A 120 -1.29 -24.80 -4.89
C ARG A 120 -1.02 -23.58 -4.02
N ILE A 121 -0.55 -22.50 -4.65
CA ILE A 121 -0.44 -21.17 -4.05
C ILE A 121 -1.68 -20.36 -4.39
N TYR A 122 -2.26 -19.70 -3.38
CA TYR A 122 -3.35 -18.75 -3.57
C TYR A 122 -2.75 -17.34 -3.70
N HIS A 123 -2.44 -16.93 -4.93
CA HIS A 123 -1.68 -15.71 -5.23
C HIS A 123 -2.37 -14.40 -4.83
N GLY A 124 -3.71 -14.36 -4.82
CA GLY A 124 -4.46 -13.20 -4.36
C GLY A 124 -4.16 -11.92 -5.15
N ALA A 125 -4.13 -12.00 -6.49
CA ALA A 125 -3.86 -10.86 -7.35
C ALA A 125 -5.00 -9.82 -7.27
N ASN A 126 -6.24 -10.27 -7.45
CA ASN A 126 -7.44 -9.42 -7.32
C ASN A 126 -7.95 -9.33 -5.87
N ASP A 127 -7.48 -10.22 -5.00
CA ASP A 127 -7.89 -10.32 -3.60
C ASP A 127 -6.62 -10.44 -2.75
N ASN A 128 -5.98 -9.35 -2.32
CA ASN A 128 -6.26 -7.96 -2.66
C ASN A 128 -4.93 -7.25 -2.94
N ALA A 129 -4.16 -7.79 -3.90
CA ALA A 129 -2.91 -7.17 -4.34
C ALA A 129 -3.12 -5.99 -5.29
N SER A 130 -4.26 -5.95 -6.01
CA SER A 130 -4.73 -4.88 -6.89
C SER A 130 -5.02 -3.58 -6.19
#